data_AF-K1UA53-F1
#
_entry.id   AF-K1UA53-F1
#
_cell.length_a   1.000
_cell.length_b   1.000
_cell.length_c   1.000
_cell.angle_alpha   90.00
_cell.angle_beta   90.00
_cell.angle_gamma   90.00
#
_symmetry.space_group_name_H-M   'P 1'
#
loop_
_entity.id
_entity.type
_entity.pdbx_description
1 polymer ?
#
loop_
_entity_poly.entity_id
_entity_poly.type
_entity_poly.pdbx_seq_one_letter_code
_entity_poly.pdbx_strand_id
1 'polypeptide(L)'
;MIGKLGDGYVVSSETCAFEVVGAEFVRDVEPGEIVTIDRHGIRSSDYSMFKRHMMCAMEYIYFARPDSDIEGRNVHAFRKESGRLLYKEAPADADIVVGVPDSSLSAAMGYAEASGLPYEMGLIKNKYIGRTFIQPSQSMREKKCGIAV
;
A
#
# COMPACT_ATOMS: atom_id res chain seq x y z
N MET A 1 -2.95 14.69 -0.15
CA MET A 1 -1.63 15.11 0.39
C MET A 1 -1.09 16.26 -0.43
N ILE A 2 -0.30 17.14 0.20
CA ILE A 2 0.27 18.34 -0.42
C ILE A 2 1.80 18.22 -0.43
N GLY A 3 2.40 18.47 -1.59
CA GLY A 3 3.84 18.55 -1.78
C GLY A 3 4.26 19.88 -2.42
N LYS A 4 5.56 20.15 -2.40
CA LYS A 4 6.18 21.34 -2.99
C LYS A 4 7.18 20.94 -4.07
N LEU A 5 7.08 21.56 -5.25
CA LEU A 5 8.00 21.33 -6.36
C LEU A 5 8.50 22.68 -6.88
N GLY A 6 9.75 23.02 -6.55
CA GLY A 6 10.27 24.38 -6.75
C GLY A 6 9.44 25.40 -5.97
N ASP A 7 8.91 26.40 -6.67
CA ASP A 7 8.03 27.42 -6.08
C ASP A 7 6.53 27.06 -6.15
N GLY A 8 6.19 25.91 -6.76
CA GLY A 8 4.82 25.44 -6.93
C GLY A 8 4.40 24.40 -5.89
N TYR A 9 3.09 24.13 -5.86
CA TYR A 9 2.49 23.08 -5.04
C TYR A 9 1.92 21.97 -5.92
N VAL A 10 2.02 20.73 -5.44
CA VAL A 10 1.43 19.54 -6.06
C VAL A 10 0.52 18.84 -5.06
N VAL A 11 -0.51 18.16 -5.56
CA VAL A 11 -1.45 17.39 -4.74
C VAL A 11 -1.51 15.97 -5.27
N SER A 12 -1.46 14.99 -4.37
CA SER A 12 -1.53 13.57 -4.69
C SER A 12 -2.34 12.82 -3.63
N SER A 13 -2.92 11.68 -4.01
CA SER A 13 -3.54 10.73 -3.07
C SER A 13 -2.49 10.00 -2.22
N GLU A 14 -1.28 9.83 -2.74
CA GLU A 14 -0.20 9.07 -2.11
C GLU A 14 1.16 9.80 -2.22
N THR A 15 2.02 9.66 -1.21
CA THR A 15 3.33 10.33 -1.18
C THR A 15 4.33 9.78 -2.19
N CYS A 16 4.19 8.52 -2.64
CA CYS A 16 5.09 7.93 -3.63
C CYS A 16 5.14 8.74 -4.95
N ALA A 17 4.06 9.47 -5.26
CA ALA A 17 4.03 10.35 -6.43
C ALA A 17 5.02 11.53 -6.28
N PHE A 18 5.21 12.02 -5.05
CA PHE A 18 6.15 13.11 -4.77
C PHE A 18 7.59 12.67 -5.00
N GLU A 19 7.97 11.49 -4.56
CA GLU A 19 9.30 10.93 -4.83
C GLU A 19 9.57 10.80 -6.34
N VAL A 20 8.58 10.31 -7.10
CA VAL A 20 8.69 10.13 -8.55
C VAL A 20 8.93 11.46 -9.28
N VAL A 21 8.29 12.56 -8.84
CA VAL A 21 8.41 13.87 -9.49
C VAL A 21 9.44 14.79 -8.82
N GLY A 22 10.09 14.34 -7.74
CA GLY A 22 11.04 15.14 -6.96
C GLY A 22 10.40 16.26 -6.14
N ALA A 23 9.14 16.10 -5.73
CA ALA A 23 8.47 17.04 -4.83
C ALA A 23 8.76 16.71 -3.35
N GLU A 24 8.89 17.74 -2.52
CA GLU A 24 9.00 17.62 -1.07
C GLU A 24 7.62 17.47 -0.45
N PHE A 25 7.41 16.48 0.42
CA PHE A 25 6.16 16.36 1.18
C PHE A 25 6.02 17.54 2.15
N VAL A 26 4.85 18.19 2.17
CA VAL A 26 4.56 19.31 3.07
C VAL A 26 3.66 18.85 4.21
N ARG A 27 2.47 18.31 3.90
CA ARG A 27 1.50 17.77 4.87
C ARG A 27 0.34 17.03 4.19
N ASP A 28 -0.42 16.31 4.99
CA ASP A 28 -1.73 15.80 4.62
C ASP A 28 -2.77 16.91 4.44
N VAL A 29 -3.83 16.61 3.69
CA VAL A 29 -5.04 17.43 3.65
C VAL A 29 -5.96 16.92 4.76
N GLU A 30 -6.39 17.81 5.65
CA GLU A 30 -7.17 17.45 6.82
C GLU A 30 -8.62 17.06 6.45
N PRO A 31 -9.26 16.13 7.18
CA PRO A 31 -10.68 15.83 6.98
C PRO A 31 -11.53 17.10 7.09
N GLY A 32 -12.31 17.40 6.05
CA GLY A 32 -13.16 18.60 6.00
C GLY A 32 -12.43 19.90 5.61
N GLU A 33 -11.17 19.82 5.22
CA GLU A 33 -10.39 20.95 4.70
C GLU A 33 -10.66 21.22 3.22
N ILE A 34 -10.76 22.51 2.87
CA ILE A 34 -10.60 23.00 1.50
C ILE A 34 -9.24 23.68 1.41
N VAL A 35 -8.40 23.18 0.49
CA VAL A 35 -7.12 23.80 0.14
C VAL A 35 -7.32 24.63 -1.13
N THR A 36 -7.01 25.92 -1.06
CA THR A 36 -6.99 26.83 -2.22
C THR A 36 -5.55 27.15 -2.58
N ILE A 37 -5.17 26.94 -3.84
CA ILE A 37 -3.85 27.24 -4.38
C ILE A 37 -4.04 28.21 -5.54
N ASP A 38 -3.51 29.42 -5.42
CA ASP A 38 -3.55 30.44 -6.47
C ASP A 38 -2.29 31.32 -6.47
N ARG A 39 -2.31 32.41 -7.25
CA ARG A 39 -1.20 33.38 -7.33
C ARG A 39 -0.82 34.03 -6.00
N HIS A 40 -1.67 33.96 -4.98
CA HIS A 40 -1.40 34.49 -3.64
C HIS A 40 -0.85 33.40 -2.69
N GLY A 41 -0.53 32.21 -3.21
CA GLY A 41 0.00 31.09 -2.45
C GLY A 41 -1.06 30.08 -2.03
N ILE A 42 -0.73 29.28 -1.01
CA ILE A 42 -1.61 28.25 -0.45
C ILE A 42 -2.41 28.80 0.74
N ARG A 43 -3.71 28.52 0.78
CA ARG A 43 -4.60 28.83 1.90
C ARG A 43 -5.45 27.62 2.23
N SER A 44 -5.77 27.48 3.52
CA SER A 44 -6.63 26.44 4.05
C SER A 44 -7.86 27.06 4.70
N SER A 45 -9.01 26.44 4.50
CA SER A 45 -10.25 26.80 5.19
C SER A 45 -11.04 25.54 5.53
N ASP A 46 -11.73 25.58 6.66
CA ASP A 46 -12.60 24.48 7.05
C ASP A 46 -13.95 24.60 6.35
N TYR A 47 -14.33 23.57 5.60
CA TYR A 47 -15.71 23.42 5.12
C TYR A 47 -16.61 22.80 6.20
N SER A 48 -16.02 22.01 7.09
CA SER A 48 -16.73 21.29 8.14
C SER A 48 -15.93 21.28 9.43
N MET A 49 -16.64 21.40 10.56
CA MET A 49 -16.07 21.18 11.89
C MET A 49 -15.98 19.68 12.24
N PHE A 50 -16.58 18.80 11.44
CA PHE A 50 -16.49 17.34 11.62
C PHE A 50 -15.15 16.82 11.08
N LYS A 51 -14.09 16.98 11.87
CA LYS A 51 -12.71 16.59 11.52
C LYS A 51 -12.28 15.25 12.12
N ARG A 52 -13.01 14.16 11.81
CA ARG A 52 -12.65 12.82 12.32
C ARG A 52 -11.74 12.12 11.32
N HIS A 53 -10.58 11.66 11.79
CA HIS A 53 -9.71 10.78 11.03
C HIS A 53 -10.28 9.37 11.05
N MET A 54 -10.89 8.97 9.93
CA MET A 54 -11.46 7.64 9.69
C MET A 54 -10.86 7.07 8.40
N MET A 55 -9.53 6.98 8.37
CA MET A 55 -8.82 6.49 7.19
C MET A 55 -9.23 5.06 6.87
N CYS A 56 -9.35 4.79 5.57
CA CYS A 56 -9.70 3.48 5.06
C CYS A 56 -8.61 2.47 5.42
N ALA A 57 -8.93 1.49 6.27
CA ALA A 57 -7.99 0.44 6.66
C ALA A 57 -7.41 -0.32 5.46
N MET A 58 -8.18 -0.43 4.37
CA MET A 58 -7.73 -1.11 3.15
C MET A 58 -6.62 -0.37 2.39
N GLU A 59 -6.40 0.92 2.64
CA GLU A 59 -5.22 1.63 2.12
C GLU A 59 -3.94 1.02 2.71
N TYR A 60 -3.91 0.88 4.03
CA TYR A 60 -2.81 0.24 4.73
C TYR A 60 -2.69 -1.26 4.41
N ILE A 61 -3.80 -1.98 4.29
CA ILE A 61 -3.79 -3.44 4.06
C ILE A 61 -3.40 -3.78 2.61
N TYR A 62 -3.88 -3.03 1.61
CA TYR A 62 -3.81 -3.49 0.22
C TYR A 62 -3.62 -2.41 -0.84
N PHE A 63 -4.42 -1.33 -0.83
CA PHE A 63 -4.52 -0.42 -1.98
C PHE A 63 -3.28 0.44 -2.19
N ALA A 64 -2.80 1.09 -1.12
CA ALA A 64 -1.67 1.99 -1.21
C ALA A 64 -0.39 1.24 -1.57
N ARG A 65 0.50 1.92 -2.28
CA ARG A 65 1.81 1.36 -2.58
C ARG A 65 2.65 1.25 -1.30
N PRO A 66 3.50 0.21 -1.20
CA PRO A 66 4.32 -0.02 -0.01
C PRO A 66 5.34 1.10 0.27
N ASP A 67 5.72 1.87 -0.75
CA ASP A 67 6.62 3.03 -0.65
C ASP A 67 5.89 4.35 -0.35
N SER A 68 4.57 4.32 -0.12
CA SER A 68 3.82 5.49 0.35
C SER A 68 3.81 5.59 1.88
N ASP A 69 3.68 6.82 2.36
CA ASP A 69 3.38 7.18 3.74
C ASP A 69 1.96 7.74 3.80
N ILE A 70 1.14 7.19 4.69
CA ILE A 70 -0.23 7.65 4.93
C ILE A 70 -0.31 8.07 6.40
N GLU A 71 -0.75 9.30 6.67
CA GLU A 71 -0.80 9.87 8.02
C GLU A 71 0.52 9.69 8.80
N GLY A 72 1.65 9.89 8.11
CA GLY A 72 3.00 9.73 8.68
C GLY A 72 3.42 8.28 8.96
N ARG A 73 2.68 7.29 8.45
CA ARG A 73 3.01 5.86 8.59
C ARG A 73 3.32 5.24 7.24
N ASN A 74 4.54 4.71 7.11
CA ASN A 74 4.94 3.96 5.93
C ASN A 74 4.11 2.67 5.77
N VAL A 75 3.57 2.45 4.57
CA VAL A 75 2.69 1.32 4.26
C VAL A 75 3.42 -0.02 4.33
N HIS A 76 4.67 -0.11 3.84
CA HIS A 76 5.48 -1.33 3.98
C HIS A 76 5.68 -1.69 5.46
N ALA A 77 6.10 -0.72 6.28
CA ALA A 77 6.33 -0.92 7.70
C ALA A 77 5.05 -1.36 8.43
N PHE A 78 3.90 -0.74 8.12
CA PHE A 78 2.61 -1.13 8.70
C PHE A 78 2.25 -2.59 8.36
N ARG A 79 2.37 -2.98 7.09
CA ARG A 79 2.07 -4.35 6.64
C ARG A 79 3.01 -5.37 7.28
N LYS A 80 4.29 -5.02 7.40
CA LYS A 80 5.30 -5.86 8.05
C LYS A 80 4.97 -6.08 9.53
N GLU A 81 4.58 -5.03 10.25
CA GLU A 81 4.14 -5.17 11.64
C GLU A 81 2.87 -6.00 11.77
N SER A 82 1.93 -5.86 10.82
CA SER A 82 0.73 -6.69 10.77
C SER A 82 1.08 -8.18 10.65
N GLY A 83 2.13 -8.53 9.89
CA GLY A 83 2.66 -9.89 9.80
C GLY A 83 3.22 -10.41 11.12
N ARG A 84 3.94 -9.57 11.87
CA ARG A 84 4.45 -9.93 13.22
C ARG A 84 3.32 -10.19 14.20
N LEU A 85 2.30 -9.33 14.19
CA LEU A 85 1.09 -9.49 15.01
C LEU A 85 0.36 -10.78 14.65
N LEU A 86 0.25 -11.11 13.35
CA LEU A 86 -0.37 -12.36 12.91
C LEU A 86 0.35 -13.59 13.46
N TYR A 87 1.69 -13.62 13.49
CA TYR A 87 2.41 -14.73 14.13
C TYR A 87 2.14 -14.82 15.64
N LYS A 88 2.07 -13.68 16.33
CA LYS A 88 1.76 -13.63 17.76
C LYS A 88 0.35 -14.17 18.06
N GLU A 89 -0.62 -13.87 17.21
CA GLU A 89 -2.02 -14.30 17.39
C GLU A 89 -2.27 -15.73 16.91
N ALA A 90 -1.61 -16.13 15.82
CA ALA A 90 -1.81 -17.40 15.13
C ALA A 90 -0.48 -17.96 14.60
N PRO A 91 0.39 -18.49 15.49
CA PRO A 91 1.61 -19.17 15.06
C PRO A 91 1.27 -20.50 14.36
N ALA A 92 2.06 -20.87 13.37
CA ALA A 92 1.94 -22.13 12.65
C ALA A 92 3.22 -22.96 12.81
N ASP A 93 3.05 -24.29 12.88
CA ASP A 93 4.15 -25.25 12.75
C ASP A 93 4.39 -25.49 11.25
N ALA A 94 5.49 -24.95 10.73
CA ALA A 94 5.79 -24.90 9.31
C ALA A 94 7.30 -24.75 9.06
N ASP A 95 7.73 -25.04 7.83
CA ASP A 95 9.16 -24.98 7.46
C ASP A 95 9.57 -23.64 6.82
N ILE A 96 8.67 -23.00 6.08
CA ILE A 96 8.95 -21.78 5.31
C ILE A 96 7.75 -20.82 5.35
N VAL A 97 8.00 -19.54 5.09
CA VAL A 97 6.97 -18.52 4.90
C VAL A 97 7.01 -18.01 3.47
N VAL A 98 5.85 -17.99 2.79
CA VAL A 98 5.72 -17.54 1.40
C VAL A 98 4.68 -16.43 1.31
N GLY A 99 5.07 -15.31 0.69
CA GLY A 99 4.14 -14.23 0.36
C GLY A 99 3.48 -14.44 -1.01
N VAL A 100 2.25 -13.96 -1.17
CA VAL A 100 1.55 -13.92 -2.46
C VAL A 100 1.98 -12.66 -3.21
N PRO A 101 2.64 -12.75 -4.37
CA PRO A 101 3.10 -11.57 -5.10
C PRO A 101 1.93 -10.84 -5.78
N ASP A 102 1.83 -9.51 -5.73
CA ASP A 102 2.74 -8.55 -5.07
C ASP A 102 2.15 -8.02 -3.75
N SER A 103 1.01 -8.57 -3.31
CA SER A 103 0.14 -7.96 -2.31
C SER A 103 0.58 -8.20 -0.87
N SER A 104 1.08 -9.39 -0.53
CA SER A 104 1.35 -9.77 0.86
C SER A 104 2.84 -9.92 1.20
N LEU A 105 3.74 -9.51 0.30
CA LEU A 105 5.20 -9.65 0.49
C LEU A 105 5.67 -9.02 1.81
N SER A 106 5.28 -7.77 2.09
CA SER A 106 5.64 -7.08 3.35
C SER A 106 5.15 -7.80 4.60
N ALA A 107 3.91 -8.29 4.58
CA ALA A 107 3.32 -8.99 5.73
C ALA A 107 3.98 -10.37 5.93
N ALA A 108 4.25 -11.11 4.86
CA ALA A 108 4.95 -12.39 4.93
C ALA A 108 6.38 -12.23 5.45
N MET A 109 7.10 -11.18 5.04
CA MET A 109 8.41 -10.84 5.62
C MET A 109 8.31 -10.61 7.14
N GLY A 110 7.30 -9.86 7.59
CA GLY A 110 7.09 -9.61 9.02
C GLY A 110 6.78 -10.89 9.80
N TYR A 111 5.92 -11.75 9.25
CA TYR A 111 5.61 -13.04 9.86
C TYR A 111 6.86 -13.93 9.96
N ALA A 112 7.65 -14.03 8.89
CA ALA A 112 8.90 -14.80 8.85
C ALA A 112 9.92 -14.33 9.89
N GLU A 113 10.11 -13.00 9.99
CA GLU A 113 11.00 -12.43 11.01
C GLU A 113 10.54 -12.74 12.43
N ALA A 114 9.24 -12.70 12.69
CA ALA A 114 8.70 -12.99 14.02
C ALA A 114 8.73 -14.49 14.35
N SER A 115 8.53 -15.36 13.36
CA SER A 115 8.53 -16.81 13.54
C SER A 115 9.93 -17.42 13.56
N GLY A 116 10.94 -16.72 13.02
CA GLY A 116 12.28 -17.25 12.81
C GLY A 116 12.38 -18.24 11.65
N LEU A 117 11.30 -18.40 10.87
CA LEU A 117 11.29 -19.26 9.68
C LEU A 117 11.90 -18.53 8.48
N PRO A 118 12.56 -19.26 7.57
CA PRO A 118 13.05 -18.67 6.32
C PRO A 118 11.89 -18.14 5.47
N TYR A 119 12.09 -16.94 4.92
CA TYR A 119 11.20 -16.35 3.93
C TYR A 119 11.64 -16.77 2.52
N GLU A 120 10.76 -17.45 1.79
CA GLU A 120 11.08 -18.05 0.50
C GLU A 120 10.16 -17.60 -0.63
N MET A 121 10.68 -17.61 -1.85
CA MET A 121 9.90 -17.33 -3.06
C MET A 121 9.21 -18.60 -3.57
N GLY A 122 8.17 -19.04 -2.85
CA GLY A 122 7.35 -20.20 -3.26
C GLY A 122 6.28 -19.89 -4.32
N LEU A 123 5.99 -18.61 -4.57
CA LEU A 123 5.01 -18.18 -5.57
C LEU A 123 5.64 -17.13 -6.50
N ILE A 124 5.40 -17.29 -7.80
CA ILE A 124 5.88 -16.36 -8.83
C ILE A 124 4.69 -15.87 -9.66
N LYS A 125 4.49 -14.54 -9.67
CA LYS A 125 3.47 -13.90 -10.50
C LYS A 125 4.02 -13.68 -11.92
N ASN A 126 3.31 -14.20 -12.92
CA ASN A 126 3.62 -13.88 -14.32
C ASN A 126 3.20 -12.44 -14.65
N LYS A 127 4.21 -11.56 -14.81
CA LYS A 127 4.01 -10.12 -15.09
C LYS A 127 3.52 -9.81 -16.50
N TYR A 128 3.53 -10.79 -17.41
CA TYR A 128 3.14 -10.62 -18.82
C TYR A 128 1.66 -10.99 -19.09
N ILE A 129 0.93 -11.47 -18.07
CA ILE A 129 -0.49 -11.81 -18.22
C ILE A 129 -1.33 -10.54 -18.00
N GLY A 130 -1.86 -10.01 -19.10
CA GLY A 130 -2.91 -8.99 -19.07
C GLY A 130 -4.27 -9.53 -18.65
N ARG A 131 -5.20 -8.61 -18.37
CA ARG A 131 -6.60 -8.95 -18.09
C ARG A 131 -7.35 -9.27 -19.39
N THR A 132 -7.32 -10.53 -19.83
CA THR A 132 -8.32 -11.05 -20.80
C THR A 132 -9.55 -11.53 -20.01
N PHE A 133 -10.68 -10.85 -20.18
CA PHE A 133 -11.83 -10.95 -19.27
C PHE A 133 -12.66 -12.24 -19.41
N ILE A 134 -12.62 -12.91 -20.56
CA ILE A 134 -13.42 -14.12 -20.80
C ILE A 134 -12.48 -15.25 -21.22
N GLN A 135 -12.27 -16.20 -20.32
CA GLN A 135 -11.66 -17.47 -20.66
C GLN A 135 -12.79 -18.45 -21.02
N PRO A 136 -12.81 -18.99 -22.25
CA PRO A 136 -13.98 -19.69 -22.80
C PRO A 136 -14.26 -21.04 -22.13
N SER A 137 -13.26 -21.67 -21.51
CA SER A 137 -13.43 -22.97 -20.84
C SER A 137 -12.96 -22.95 -19.39
N GLN A 138 -13.55 -23.85 -18.59
CA GLN A 138 -13.15 -24.09 -17.20
C GLN A 138 -11.67 -24.51 -17.10
N SER A 139 -11.21 -25.37 -18.00
CA SER A 139 -9.82 -25.82 -18.06
C SER A 139 -8.82 -24.67 -18.29
N MET A 140 -9.21 -23.65 -19.06
CA MET A 140 -8.37 -22.47 -19.30
C MET A 140 -8.37 -21.51 -18.10
N ARG A 141 -9.45 -21.47 -17.30
CA ARG A 141 -9.50 -20.73 -16.03
C ARG A 141 -8.59 -21.36 -14.98
N GLU A 142 -8.66 -22.68 -14.83
CA GLU A 142 -7.81 -23.42 -13.88
C GLU A 142 -6.32 -23.30 -14.22
N LYS A 143 -5.96 -23.36 -15.51
CA LYS A 143 -4.57 -23.12 -15.95
C LYS A 143 -4.07 -21.70 -15.63
N LYS A 144 -4.96 -20.70 -15.54
CA LYS A 144 -4.57 -19.31 -15.28
C LYS A 144 -4.29 -19.03 -13.80
N CYS A 145 -4.94 -19.76 -12.89
CA CYS A 145 -4.68 -19.74 -11.44
C CYS A 145 -3.93 -20.99 -10.97
N GLY A 146 -3.28 -21.71 -11.88
CA GLY A 146 -2.50 -22.90 -11.53
C GLY A 146 -1.25 -22.50 -10.76
N ILE A 147 -1.09 -23.06 -9.56
CA ILE A 147 0.19 -23.10 -8.87
C ILE A 147 0.99 -24.19 -9.59
N ALA A 148 2.00 -23.79 -10.37
CA ALA A 148 2.97 -24.73 -10.89
C ALA A 148 3.90 -25.10 -9.73
N VAL A 149 3.67 -26.29 -9.17
CA VAL A 149 4.55 -26.92 -8.18
C VAL A 149 5.72 -27.58 -8.91
#